data_AF-A0A0N0NEJ5-F1
#
_entry.id   AF-A0A0N0NEJ5-F1
#
_cell.length_a   1.000
_cell.length_b   1.000
_cell.length_c   1.000
_cell.angle_alpha   90.00
_cell.angle_beta   90.00
_cell.angle_gamma   90.00
#
_symmetry.space_group_name_H-M   'P 1'
#
loop_
_entity.id
_entity.type
_entity.pdbx_description
1 polymer ?
#
loop_
_entity_poly.entity_id
_entity_poly.type
_entity_poly.pdbx_seq_one_letter_code
_entity_poly.pdbx_strand_id
1 'polypeptide(L)'
;MKEVLWNPPASSKYGPVLSLDDVIGTKVRALADRGAVRDLIDVHAASHHRSKADLENLGRRHARYAFSLEDLHDRLAGAEWWDDQDYSDYGLRPDQIDALRAWALEWATDIGARLQTEEDPDDL
;
A
#
# COMPACT_ATOMS: atom_id res chain seq x y z
N MET A 1 9.81 20.67 -1.22
CA MET A 1 8.40 20.86 -1.63
C MET A 1 7.48 20.28 -0.55
N LYS A 2 6.29 20.83 -0.33
CA LYS A 2 5.38 20.53 0.78
C LYS A 2 4.43 19.37 0.43
N GLU A 3 4.20 18.44 1.35
CA GLU A 3 3.18 17.38 1.22
C GLU A 3 1.76 17.98 1.22
N VAL A 4 0.87 17.47 0.38
CA VAL A 4 -0.55 17.87 0.36
C VAL A 4 -1.30 17.01 1.37
N LEU A 5 -1.99 17.66 2.31
CA LEU A 5 -2.83 17.00 3.32
C LEU A 5 -4.29 17.30 3.00
N TRP A 6 -5.10 16.27 2.85
CA TRP A 6 -6.46 16.38 2.33
C TRP A 6 -7.50 16.52 3.44
N ASN A 7 -7.15 16.17 4.68
CA ASN A 7 -8.06 16.24 5.81
C ASN A 7 -7.53 17.17 6.92
N PRO A 8 -8.41 17.67 7.80
CA PRO A 8 -7.98 18.33 9.02
C PRO A 8 -7.07 17.43 9.87
N PRO A 9 -6.07 17.99 10.58
CA PRO A 9 -5.27 17.23 11.51
C PRO A 9 -6.12 16.51 12.57
N ALA A 10 -5.77 15.26 12.88
CA ALA A 10 -6.37 14.55 13.99
C ALA A 10 -5.73 14.98 15.31
N SER A 11 -6.50 14.99 16.40
CA SER A 11 -5.99 15.31 17.73
C SER A 11 -5.35 14.08 18.39
N SER A 12 -4.18 14.27 19.00
CA SER A 12 -3.52 13.27 19.85
C SER A 12 -3.07 13.88 21.18
N LYS A 13 -2.69 13.03 22.14
CA LYS A 13 -2.11 13.49 23.43
C LYS A 13 -0.80 14.28 23.29
N TYR A 14 -0.17 14.23 22.11
CA TYR A 14 1.06 14.96 21.79
C TYR A 14 0.81 16.17 20.87
N GLY A 15 -0.46 16.50 20.59
CA GLY A 15 -0.85 17.59 19.68
C GLY A 15 -1.42 17.09 18.34
N PRO A 16 -1.61 18.01 17.37
CA PRO A 16 -2.14 17.68 16.05
C PRO A 16 -1.22 16.71 15.29
N VAL A 17 -1.80 15.66 14.71
CA VAL A 17 -1.12 14.67 13.86
C VAL A 17 -1.85 14.57 12.51
N LEU A 18 -1.23 13.87 11.55
CA LEU A 18 -1.90 13.56 10.29
C LEU A 18 -3.21 12.83 10.54
N SER A 19 -4.22 13.11 9.72
CA SER A 19 -5.43 12.30 9.71
C SER A 19 -5.09 10.85 9.34
N LEU A 20 -5.91 9.89 9.77
CA LEU A 20 -5.68 8.48 9.44
C LEU A 20 -5.59 8.27 7.92
N ASP A 21 -6.50 8.89 7.16
CA ASP A 21 -6.52 8.77 5.71
C ASP A 21 -5.27 9.38 5.04
N ASP A 22 -4.75 10.50 5.55
CA ASP A 22 -3.49 11.07 5.04
C ASP A 22 -2.28 10.18 5.38
N VAL A 23 -2.26 9.57 6.57
CA VAL A 23 -1.22 8.57 6.90
C VAL A 23 -1.28 7.39 5.94
N ILE A 24 -2.47 6.82 5.73
CA ILE A 24 -2.66 5.68 4.83
C ILE A 24 -2.23 6.05 3.41
N GLY A 25 -2.70 7.18 2.87
CA GLY A 25 -2.36 7.59 1.51
C GLY A 25 -0.85 7.80 1.30
N THR A 26 -0.16 8.42 2.26
CA THR A 26 1.30 8.58 2.17
C THR A 26 2.05 7.24 2.23
N LYS A 27 1.53 6.25 2.96
CA LYS A 27 2.08 4.89 3.04
C LYS A 27 1.81 4.07 1.79
N VAL A 28 0.61 4.14 1.22
CA VAL A 28 0.28 3.46 -0.04
C VAL A 28 1.12 4.02 -1.19
N ARG A 29 1.28 5.35 -1.27
CA ARG A 29 2.22 5.96 -2.23
C ARG A 29 3.64 5.43 -2.03
N ALA A 30 4.11 5.44 -0.79
CA ALA A 30 5.45 4.95 -0.47
C ALA A 30 5.64 3.47 -0.84
N LEU A 31 4.62 2.64 -0.64
CA LEU A 31 4.62 1.25 -1.04
C LEU A 31 4.79 1.14 -2.56
N ALA A 32 3.97 1.82 -3.36
CA ALA A 32 4.10 1.81 -4.82
C ALA A 32 5.48 2.33 -5.30
N ASP A 33 5.96 3.44 -4.73
CA ASP A 33 7.21 4.08 -5.17
C ASP A 33 8.46 3.21 -4.90
N ARG A 34 8.59 2.65 -3.69
CA ARG A 34 9.84 2.00 -3.23
C ARG A 34 9.71 0.56 -2.72
N GLY A 35 8.51 0.08 -2.40
CA GLY A 35 8.30 -1.30 -2.00
C GLY A 35 9.02 -1.75 -0.71
N ALA A 36 9.25 -0.87 0.27
CA ALA A 36 9.97 -1.26 1.48
C ALA A 36 9.07 -2.06 2.45
N VAL A 37 9.65 -3.02 3.16
CA VAL A 37 8.96 -3.91 4.12
C VAL A 37 8.01 -3.17 5.06
N ARG A 38 8.47 -2.08 5.69
CA ARG A 38 7.62 -1.28 6.60
C ARG A 38 6.38 -0.69 5.94
N ASP A 39 6.45 -0.32 4.66
CA ASP A 39 5.32 0.28 3.97
C ASP A 39 4.28 -0.79 3.66
N LEU A 40 4.71 -2.00 3.32
CA LEU A 40 3.82 -3.15 3.16
C LEU A 40 3.13 -3.51 4.46
N ILE A 41 3.87 -3.54 5.58
CA ILE A 41 3.32 -3.78 6.92
C ILE A 41 2.26 -2.71 7.28
N ASP A 42 2.59 -1.43 7.10
CA ASP A 42 1.69 -0.32 7.42
C ASP A 42 0.41 -0.37 6.56
N VAL A 43 0.53 -0.69 5.26
CA VAL A 43 -0.62 -0.77 4.35
C VAL A 43 -1.49 -2.00 4.63
N HIS A 44 -0.89 -3.14 4.99
CA HIS A 44 -1.64 -4.31 5.43
C HIS A 44 -2.44 -4.01 6.71
N ALA A 45 -1.83 -3.34 7.70
CA ALA A 45 -2.54 -2.89 8.88
C ALA A 45 -3.70 -1.93 8.53
N ALA A 46 -3.51 -1.03 7.56
CA ALA A 46 -4.55 -0.13 7.08
C ALA A 46 -5.71 -0.87 6.39
N SER A 47 -5.48 -2.05 5.81
CA SER A 47 -6.52 -2.85 5.15
C SER A 47 -7.61 -3.36 6.11
N HIS A 48 -7.36 -3.35 7.42
CA HIS A 48 -8.39 -3.62 8.43
C HIS A 48 -9.44 -2.49 8.53
N HIS A 49 -9.14 -1.31 7.98
CA HIS A 49 -9.99 -0.12 8.04
C HIS A 49 -10.48 0.37 6.67
N ARG A 50 -9.81 -0.03 5.59
CA ARG A 50 -10.01 0.46 4.23
C ARG A 50 -9.95 -0.69 3.23
N SER A 51 -10.83 -0.66 2.23
CA SER A 51 -10.77 -1.64 1.15
C SER A 51 -9.53 -1.41 0.27
N LYS A 52 -9.12 -2.42 -0.51
CA LYS A 52 -8.03 -2.30 -1.50
C LYS A 52 -8.26 -1.11 -2.45
N ALA A 53 -9.49 -0.92 -2.93
CA ALA A 53 -9.87 0.23 -3.75
C ALA A 53 -9.72 1.58 -3.01
N ASP A 54 -10.07 1.64 -1.72
CA ASP A 54 -9.83 2.85 -0.91
C ASP A 54 -8.34 3.15 -0.76
N LEU A 55 -7.50 2.12 -0.57
CA LEU A 55 -6.05 2.26 -0.47
C LEU A 55 -5.48 2.84 -1.76
N GLU A 56 -5.85 2.32 -2.93
CA GLU A 56 -5.44 2.86 -4.24
C GLU A 56 -5.84 4.33 -4.39
N ASN A 57 -7.08 4.68 -4.02
CA ASN A 57 -7.59 6.04 -4.10
C ASN A 57 -6.88 7.01 -3.13
N LEU A 58 -6.52 6.55 -1.94
CA LEU A 58 -5.73 7.32 -0.97
C LEU A 58 -4.29 7.50 -1.47
N GLY A 59 -3.65 6.44 -1.99
CA GLY A 59 -2.32 6.52 -2.60
C GLY A 59 -2.27 7.53 -3.75
N ARG A 60 -3.25 7.47 -4.66
CA ARG A 60 -3.37 8.38 -5.81
C ARG A 60 -3.48 9.85 -5.40
N ARG A 61 -4.19 10.16 -4.32
CA ARG A 61 -4.31 11.53 -3.79
C ARG A 61 -2.98 12.11 -3.27
N HIS A 62 -2.05 11.26 -2.84
CA HIS A 62 -0.75 11.70 -2.33
C HIS A 62 0.39 11.58 -3.34
N ALA A 63 0.15 10.95 -4.50
CA ALA A 63 1.14 10.80 -5.55
C ALA A 63 1.65 12.16 -6.05
N ARG A 64 2.97 12.27 -6.25
CA ARG A 64 3.60 13.52 -6.68
C ARG A 64 3.36 13.83 -8.15
N TYR A 65 3.30 12.78 -8.97
CA TYR A 65 3.10 12.88 -10.41
C TYR A 65 1.96 11.96 -10.85
N ALA A 66 2.17 10.65 -10.69
CA ALA A 66 1.18 9.62 -10.98
C ALA A 66 1.30 8.50 -9.94
N PHE A 67 0.21 7.79 -9.73
CA PHE A 67 0.16 6.56 -8.95
C PHE A 67 -0.02 5.41 -9.93
N SER A 68 1.03 4.61 -10.13
CA SER A 68 1.04 3.50 -11.07
C SER A 68 0.50 2.23 -10.39
N LEU A 69 -0.51 1.62 -11.00
CA LEU A 69 -0.99 0.30 -10.57
C LEU A 69 0.01 -0.81 -10.93
N GLU A 70 0.77 -0.65 -12.02
CA GLU A 70 1.87 -1.56 -12.39
C GLU A 70 2.96 -1.54 -11.32
N ASP A 71 3.41 -0.35 -10.87
CA ASP A 71 4.42 -0.25 -9.82
C ASP A 71 3.92 -0.89 -8.52
N LEU A 72 2.66 -0.60 -8.14
CA LEU A 72 2.06 -1.21 -6.95
C LEU A 72 1.98 -2.74 -7.07
N HIS A 73 1.53 -3.26 -8.22
CA HIS A 73 1.50 -4.68 -8.53
C HIS A 73 2.87 -5.32 -8.30
N ASP A 74 3.91 -4.75 -8.92
CA ASP A 74 5.27 -5.28 -8.86
C ASP A 74 5.83 -5.24 -7.43
N ARG A 75 5.52 -4.19 -6.65
CA ARG A 75 5.93 -4.12 -5.24
C ARG A 75 5.22 -5.14 -4.36
N LEU A 76 3.94 -5.43 -4.63
CA LEU A 76 3.16 -6.42 -3.89
C LEU A 76 3.60 -7.85 -4.23
N ALA A 77 3.72 -8.17 -5.52
CA ALA A 77 4.28 -9.46 -5.98
C ALA A 77 5.72 -9.65 -5.48
N GLY A 78 6.47 -8.54 -5.38
CA GLY A 78 7.83 -8.53 -4.88
C GLY A 78 7.99 -8.86 -3.39
N ALA A 79 6.91 -8.91 -2.61
CA ALA A 79 6.95 -9.08 -1.15
C ALA A 79 7.59 -10.40 -0.69
N GLU A 80 7.50 -11.45 -1.51
CA GLU A 80 8.07 -12.77 -1.20
C GLU A 80 9.61 -12.80 -1.25
N TRP A 81 10.24 -11.86 -1.95
CA TRP A 81 11.71 -11.84 -2.12
C TRP A 81 12.48 -11.19 -0.97
N TRP A 82 11.78 -10.51 -0.06
CA TRP A 82 12.38 -10.00 1.17
C TRP A 82 12.63 -11.14 2.16
N ASP A 83 13.74 -11.10 2.88
CA ASP A 83 14.07 -12.12 3.88
C ASP A 83 13.10 -12.03 5.08
N ASP A 84 12.77 -13.16 5.70
CA ASP A 84 11.92 -13.19 6.90
C ASP A 84 12.50 -12.32 8.03
N GLN A 85 13.84 -12.19 8.08
CA GLN A 85 14.52 -11.34 9.04
C GLN A 85 14.09 -9.87 8.91
N ASP A 86 13.95 -9.36 7.68
CA ASP A 86 13.55 -7.98 7.42
C ASP A 86 12.17 -7.66 7.99
N TYR A 87 11.26 -8.63 8.01
CA TYR A 87 9.94 -8.49 8.65
C TYR A 87 10.02 -8.69 10.16
N SER A 88 10.82 -9.65 10.63
CA SER A 88 10.97 -9.94 12.05
C SER A 88 11.66 -8.81 12.83
N ASP A 89 12.49 -8.00 12.16
CA ASP A 89 13.08 -6.77 12.71
C ASP A 89 12.01 -5.72 13.08
N TYR A 90 10.82 -5.80 12.47
CA TYR A 90 9.63 -5.02 12.84
C TYR A 90 8.72 -5.75 13.83
N GLY A 91 9.12 -6.91 14.34
CA GLY A 91 8.41 -7.68 15.37
C GLY A 91 7.34 -8.64 14.83
N LEU A 92 7.31 -8.91 13.52
CA LEU A 92 6.40 -9.90 12.95
C LEU A 92 6.89 -11.31 13.27
N ARG A 93 5.95 -12.17 13.69
CA ARG A 93 6.17 -13.61 13.81
C ARG A 93 6.01 -14.30 12.44
N PRO A 94 6.55 -15.51 12.26
CA PRO A 94 6.43 -16.25 10.99
C PRO A 94 4.99 -16.38 10.47
N ASP A 95 4.02 -16.68 11.34
CA ASP A 95 2.60 -16.77 10.97
C ASP A 95 2.03 -15.45 10.41
N GLN A 96 2.53 -14.32 10.90
CA GLN A 96 2.12 -12.99 10.44
C GLN A 96 2.80 -12.60 9.13
N ILE A 97 4.03 -13.06 8.90
CA ILE A 97 4.75 -12.87 7.63
C ILE A 97 4.03 -13.64 6.51
N ASP A 98 3.66 -14.89 6.77
CA ASP A 98 2.92 -15.70 5.81
C ASP A 98 1.56 -15.07 5.45
N ALA A 99 0.81 -14.63 6.46
CA ALA A 99 -0.47 -13.95 6.25
C ALA A 99 -0.30 -12.64 5.45
N LEU A 100 0.75 -11.86 5.75
CA LEU A 100 1.06 -10.62 5.04
C LEU A 100 1.39 -10.89 3.57
N ARG A 101 2.24 -11.88 3.28
CA ARG A 101 2.61 -12.26 1.91
C ARG A 101 1.41 -12.79 1.13
N ALA A 102 0.57 -13.61 1.76
CA ALA A 102 -0.65 -14.11 1.13
C ALA A 102 -1.60 -12.96 0.75
N TRP A 103 -1.81 -11.99 1.66
CA TRP A 103 -2.62 -10.81 1.39
C TRP A 103 -2.03 -9.94 0.26
N ALA A 104 -0.71 -9.76 0.23
CA ALA A 104 -0.02 -9.01 -0.81
C ALA A 104 -0.18 -9.69 -2.19
N LEU A 105 0.00 -11.01 -2.25
CA LEU A 105 -0.15 -11.79 -3.48
C LEU A 105 -1.60 -11.77 -3.99
N GLU A 106 -2.59 -11.88 -3.10
CA GLU A 106 -4.01 -11.78 -3.47
C GLU A 106 -4.32 -10.42 -4.10
N TRP A 107 -3.78 -9.33 -3.55
CA TRP A 107 -3.97 -8.00 -4.11
C TRP A 107 -3.21 -7.80 -5.43
N ALA A 108 -1.97 -8.27 -5.53
CA ALA A 108 -1.22 -8.26 -6.78
C ALA A 108 -1.99 -9.00 -7.88
N THR A 109 -2.55 -10.17 -7.57
CA THR A 109 -3.36 -10.95 -8.53
C THR A 109 -4.59 -10.18 -9.03
N ASP A 110 -5.32 -9.51 -8.13
CA ASP A 110 -6.45 -8.65 -8.50
C ASP A 110 -6.03 -7.52 -9.46
N ILE A 111 -4.94 -6.81 -9.12
CA ILE A 111 -4.42 -5.73 -9.97
C ILE A 111 -3.98 -6.29 -11.33
N GLY A 112 -3.27 -7.42 -11.36
CA GLY A 112 -2.79 -8.04 -12.59
C GLY A 112 -3.93 -8.43 -13.53
N ALA A 113 -5.04 -8.96 -13.00
CA ALA A 113 -6.22 -9.27 -13.80
C ALA A 113 -6.87 -8.01 -14.39
N ARG A 114 -6.92 -6.92 -13.63
CA ARG A 114 -7.46 -5.62 -14.09
C ARG A 114 -6.57 -5.01 -15.18
N LEU A 115 -5.25 -5.04 -15.01
CA LEU A 115 -4.29 -4.53 -16.00
C LEU A 115 -4.40 -5.29 -17.33
N GLN A 116 -4.49 -6.62 -17.30
CA GLN A 116 -4.70 -7.43 -18.50
C GLN A 116 -6.02 -7.08 -19.22
N THR A 117 -7.07 -6.78 -18.48
CA THR A 117 -8.37 -6.37 -19.05
C THR A 117 -8.31 -4.99 -19.69
N GLU A 118 -7.51 -4.07 -19.15
CA GLU A 118 -7.31 -2.73 -19.73
C GLU A 118 -6.44 -2.77 -21.00
N GLU A 119 -5.54 -3.75 -21.11
CA GLU A 119 -4.70 -3.99 -22.29
C GLU A 119 -5.42 -4.69 -23.45
N ASP A 120 -6.57 -5.35 -23.20
CA ASP A 120 -7.36 -6.08 -24.21
C ASP A 120 -8.73 -5.41 -24.54
N PRO A 121 -8.74 -4.24 -25.20
CA PRO A 121 -9.98 -3.58 -25.62
C PRO A 121 -10.61 -4.14 -26.91
N ASP A 122 -10.03 -5.19 -27.54
CA ASP A 122 -10.34 -5.63 -28.92
C ASP A 122 -10.98 -7.03 -29.05
N ASP A 123 -11.63 -7.54 -27.99
CA ASP A 123 -12.56 -8.68 -28.06
C ASP A 123 -14.04 -8.21 -28.14
N LEU A 124 -14.31 -7.12 -28.88
CA LEU A 124 -15.65 -6.61 -29.26
C LEU A 124 -15.79 -6.39 -30.77
#